data_AF-A0AAV4QWE3-F1
#
_entry.id   AF-A0AAV4QWE3-F1
#
_cell.length_a   1.000
_cell.length_b   1.000
_cell.length_c   1.000
_cell.angle_alpha   90.00
_cell.angle_beta   90.00
_cell.angle_gamma   90.00
#
_symmetry.space_group_name_H-M   'P 1'
#
loop_
_entity.id
_entity.type
_entity.pdbx_description
1 polymer ?
#
loop_
_entity_poly.entity_id
_entity_poly.type
_entity_poly.pdbx_seq_one_letter_code
_entity_poly.pdbx_strand_id
1 'polypeptide(L)'
;MLTSVHTCQGILKTNLLEDRIPKIVYEDLIIKPQHRRRILFSIRDRRRMNRSSQLLNKISQGKALKLVSLSPSISHFMSDGTCTRFADWRFIHRARLNLVPLNGCQPFKTGEDKMCRRCGQCVDTLPHVVNHCSLHSHGWQLRHNAIADRIVKALQPKATILSINQNVCDTNSYESKITKYEPLLPPYHAQGLNPVIVPILVGALGSWFPWCLL
;
A
#
# COMPACT_ATOMS: atom_id res chain seq x y z
N MET A 1 2.21 12.17 -35.83
CA MET A 1 2.46 11.14 -34.81
C MET A 1 1.13 10.49 -34.45
N LEU A 2 0.95 9.25 -34.90
CA LEU A 2 -0.31 8.51 -34.85
C LEU A 2 -0.66 8.10 -33.41
N THR A 3 -1.70 8.70 -32.85
CA THR A 3 -2.38 8.19 -31.66
C THR A 3 -3.16 6.95 -32.06
N SER A 4 -2.64 5.77 -31.74
CA SER A 4 -3.40 4.51 -31.84
C SER A 4 -4.52 4.55 -30.81
N VAL A 5 -5.72 4.91 -31.27
CA VAL A 5 -6.97 4.64 -30.57
C VAL A 5 -7.17 3.14 -30.67
N HIS A 6 -6.93 2.41 -29.58
CA HIS A 6 -7.38 1.02 -29.47
C HIS A 6 -8.91 1.01 -29.43
N THR A 7 -9.55 1.08 -30.60
CA THR A 7 -10.93 0.70 -30.78
C THR A 7 -11.03 -0.80 -30.52
N CYS A 8 -11.66 -1.18 -29.41
CA CYS A 8 -12.17 -2.53 -29.25
C CYS A 8 -13.25 -2.75 -30.33
N GLN A 9 -12.83 -3.16 -31.52
CA GLN A 9 -13.73 -3.71 -32.54
C GLN A 9 -14.21 -5.07 -32.04
N GLY A 10 -15.32 -5.04 -31.33
CA GLY A 10 -15.98 -6.21 -30.77
C GLY A 10 -17.34 -5.77 -30.24
N ILE A 11 -18.11 -5.08 -31.08
CA ILE A 11 -19.49 -4.71 -30.78
C ILE A 11 -20.28 -6.02 -30.70
N LEU A 12 -20.66 -6.43 -29.49
CA LEU A 12 -21.70 -7.41 -29.26
C LEU A 12 -22.99 -6.86 -29.89
N LYS A 13 -23.27 -7.23 -31.14
CA LYS A 13 -24.53 -6.92 -31.79
C LYS A 13 -25.61 -7.74 -31.09
N THR A 14 -26.42 -7.08 -30.26
CA THR A 14 -27.64 -7.66 -29.72
C THR A 14 -28.70 -7.66 -30.81
N ASN A 15 -28.59 -8.60 -31.76
CA ASN A 15 -29.66 -8.83 -32.73
C ASN A 15 -30.83 -9.52 -32.00
N LEU A 16 -31.81 -8.70 -31.64
CA LEU A 16 -33.23 -9.05 -31.58
C LEU A 16 -33.64 -9.41 -33.03
N LEU A 17 -34.37 -10.46 -33.42
CA LEU A 17 -35.28 -11.42 -32.81
C LEU A 17 -35.51 -12.52 -33.87
N GLU A 18 -35.37 -13.80 -33.51
CA GLU A 18 -36.10 -14.88 -34.22
C GLU A 18 -36.89 -15.76 -33.24
N ASP A 19 -36.53 -15.80 -31.94
CA ASP A 19 -37.21 -16.64 -30.94
C ASP A 19 -37.59 -15.94 -29.62
N ARG A 20 -37.53 -14.60 -29.52
CA ARG A 20 -37.68 -13.83 -28.24
C ARG A 20 -36.75 -14.24 -27.08
N ILE A 21 -35.84 -15.19 -27.27
CA ILE A 21 -34.84 -15.59 -26.29
C ILE A 21 -33.53 -14.85 -26.63
N PRO A 22 -32.97 -14.02 -25.73
CA PRO A 22 -31.70 -13.35 -26.00
C PRO A 22 -30.61 -14.39 -26.25
N LYS A 23 -29.90 -14.31 -27.38
CA LYS A 23 -28.76 -15.18 -27.75
C LYS A 23 -27.49 -14.34 -27.81
N ILE A 24 -26.38 -14.85 -27.28
CA ILE A 24 -25.06 -14.20 -27.41
C ILE A 24 -24.37 -14.91 -28.57
N VAL A 25 -24.11 -14.18 -29.66
CA VAL A 25 -23.42 -14.68 -30.86
C VAL A 25 -22.06 -13.99 -30.92
N TYR A 26 -21.01 -14.78 -31.17
CA TYR A 26 -19.66 -14.28 -31.45
C TYR A 26 -19.22 -14.92 -32.77
N GLU A 27 -19.10 -14.12 -33.83
CA GLU A 27 -18.81 -14.61 -35.19
C GLU A 27 -19.79 -15.73 -35.59
N ASP A 28 -19.33 -16.96 -35.80
CA ASP A 28 -20.10 -18.17 -36.13
C ASP A 28 -20.52 -18.99 -34.89
N LEU A 29 -20.08 -18.62 -33.69
CA LEU A 29 -20.34 -19.34 -32.45
C LEU A 29 -21.57 -18.79 -31.70
N ILE A 30 -22.55 -19.68 -31.43
CA ILE A 30 -23.71 -19.39 -30.60
C ILE A 30 -23.47 -19.89 -29.18
N ILE A 31 -23.43 -18.96 -28.22
CA ILE A 31 -23.23 -19.29 -26.80
C ILE A 31 -24.55 -19.79 -26.19
N LYS A 32 -24.58 -21.10 -25.88
CA LYS A 32 -25.71 -21.75 -25.21
C LYS A 32 -25.97 -21.15 -23.81
N PRO A 33 -27.24 -21.07 -23.36
CA PRO A 33 -27.62 -20.51 -22.05
C PRO A 33 -26.81 -21.06 -20.86
N GLN A 34 -26.55 -22.37 -20.84
CA GLN A 34 -25.79 -23.06 -19.80
C GLN A 34 -24.35 -22.55 -19.62
N HIS A 35 -23.74 -21.98 -20.66
CA HIS A 35 -22.37 -21.46 -20.62
C HIS A 35 -22.29 -19.96 -20.35
N ARG A 36 -23.42 -19.22 -20.43
CA ARG A 36 -23.44 -17.76 -20.29
C ARG A 36 -22.91 -17.29 -18.95
N ARG A 37 -23.28 -17.96 -17.85
CA ARG A 37 -22.81 -17.60 -16.50
C ARG A 37 -21.29 -17.75 -16.38
N ARG A 38 -20.74 -18.86 -16.88
CA ARG A 38 -19.29 -19.12 -16.91
C ARG A 38 -18.55 -18.11 -17.78
N ILE A 39 -19.10 -17.78 -18.95
CA ILE A 39 -18.51 -16.80 -19.88
C ILE A 39 -18.54 -15.39 -19.28
N LEU A 40 -19.66 -14.95 -18.72
CA LEU A 40 -19.76 -13.66 -18.05
C LEU A 40 -18.82 -13.56 -16.85
N PHE A 41 -18.69 -14.64 -16.06
CA PHE A 41 -17.72 -14.72 -14.98
C PHE A 41 -16.29 -14.56 -15.54
N SER A 42 -15.93 -15.34 -16.56
CA SER A 42 -14.60 -15.26 -17.20
C SER A 42 -14.29 -13.87 -17.76
N ILE A 43 -15.25 -13.23 -18.44
CA ILE A 43 -15.09 -11.86 -18.97
C ILE A 43 -14.88 -10.87 -17.83
N ARG A 44 -15.70 -10.93 -16.77
CA ARG A 44 -15.57 -10.04 -15.60
C ARG A 44 -14.23 -10.25 -14.90
N ASP A 45 -13.82 -11.50 -14.74
CA ASP A 45 -12.56 -11.87 -14.10
C ASP A 45 -11.36 -11.39 -14.93
N ARG A 46 -11.36 -11.63 -16.25
CA ARG A 46 -10.33 -11.12 -17.16
C ARG A 46 -10.25 -9.59 -17.14
N ARG A 47 -11.39 -8.89 -17.16
CA ARG A 47 -11.42 -7.43 -17.05
C ARG A 47 -10.89 -6.95 -15.69
N ARG A 48 -11.24 -7.63 -14.60
CA ARG A 48 -10.73 -7.33 -13.25
C ARG A 48 -9.21 -7.51 -13.19
N MET A 49 -8.68 -8.61 -13.71
CA MET A 49 -7.24 -8.87 -13.78
C MET A 49 -6.52 -7.80 -14.62
N ASN A 50 -7.01 -7.50 -15.83
CA ASN A 50 -6.42 -6.48 -16.69
C ASN A 50 -6.40 -5.11 -16.02
N ARG A 51 -7.49 -4.72 -15.36
CA ARG A 51 -7.56 -3.47 -14.59
C ARG A 51 -6.56 -3.46 -13.43
N SER A 52 -6.43 -4.57 -12.70
CA SER A 52 -5.47 -4.70 -11.60
C SER A 52 -4.04 -4.50 -12.10
N SER A 53 -3.65 -5.18 -13.18
CA SER A 53 -2.33 -5.05 -13.79
C SER A 53 -2.06 -3.62 -14.28
N GLN A 54 -3.02 -2.97 -14.93
CA GLN A 54 -2.91 -1.57 -15.36
C GLN A 54 -2.70 -0.62 -14.18
N LEU A 55 -3.38 -0.84 -13.05
CA LEU A 55 -3.24 0.01 -11.88
C LEU A 55 -1.90 -0.20 -11.18
N LEU A 56 -1.42 -1.45 -11.06
CA LEU A 56 -0.13 -1.78 -10.47
C LEU A 56 1.04 -1.18 -11.28
N ASN A 57 0.88 -1.06 -12.59
CA ASN A 57 1.88 -0.45 -13.48
C ASN A 57 1.93 1.09 -13.42
N LYS A 58 1.07 1.74 -12.63
CA LYS A 58 1.15 3.20 -12.44
C LYS A 58 2.36 3.55 -11.57
N ILE A 59 3.20 4.46 -12.06
CA ILE A 59 4.47 4.89 -11.42
C ILE A 59 4.28 5.25 -9.93
N SER A 60 3.26 6.06 -9.63
CA SER A 60 2.96 6.50 -8.27
C SER A 60 1.86 5.67 -7.61
N GLN A 61 0.67 5.64 -8.21
CA GLN A 61 -0.51 5.04 -7.60
C GLN A 61 -0.44 3.52 -7.51
N GLY A 62 0.37 2.88 -8.35
CA GLY A 62 0.60 1.44 -8.34
C GLY A 62 1.28 0.98 -7.06
N LYS A 63 2.16 1.80 -6.47
CA LYS A 63 2.78 1.52 -5.16
C LYS A 63 1.74 1.37 -4.06
N ALA A 64 0.79 2.30 -3.98
CA ALA A 64 -0.29 2.25 -3.01
C ALA A 64 -1.17 1.00 -3.21
N LEU A 65 -1.50 0.67 -4.46
CA LEU A 65 -2.29 -0.53 -4.75
C LEU A 65 -1.54 -1.81 -4.39
N LYS A 66 -0.24 -1.90 -4.71
CA LYS A 66 0.62 -3.03 -4.35
C LYS A 66 0.60 -3.26 -2.84
N LEU A 67 0.75 -2.21 -2.04
CA LEU A 67 0.66 -2.30 -0.58
C LEU A 67 -0.71 -2.81 -0.10
N VAL A 68 -1.82 -2.27 -0.59
CA VAL A 68 -3.17 -2.73 -0.17
C VAL A 68 -3.43 -4.17 -0.57
N SER A 69 -2.83 -4.63 -1.67
CA SER A 69 -3.02 -6.01 -2.13
C SER A 69 -2.36 -7.07 -1.24
N LEU A 70 -1.41 -6.69 -0.39
CA LEU A 70 -0.69 -7.63 0.47
C LEU A 70 -1.55 -8.13 1.65
N SER A 71 -2.37 -7.24 2.24
CA SER A 71 -3.25 -7.60 3.36
C SER A 71 -4.36 -6.56 3.55
N PRO A 72 -5.61 -6.98 3.85
CA PRO A 72 -6.69 -6.07 4.23
C PRO A 72 -6.35 -5.17 5.42
N SER A 73 -5.52 -5.66 6.35
CA SER A 73 -5.09 -4.93 7.55
C SER A 73 -4.34 -3.63 7.21
N ILE A 74 -3.72 -3.56 6.03
CA ILE A 74 -2.91 -2.41 5.57
C ILE A 74 -3.77 -1.15 5.31
N SER A 75 -5.08 -1.30 5.16
CA SER A 75 -6.00 -0.17 4.97
C SER A 75 -7.17 -0.16 5.93
N HIS A 76 -7.10 -0.93 7.02
CA HIS A 76 -8.21 -1.05 7.97
C HIS A 76 -8.62 0.30 8.57
N PHE A 77 -7.63 1.13 8.94
CA PHE A 77 -7.84 2.48 9.45
C PHE A 77 -8.59 3.41 8.48
N MET A 78 -8.64 3.05 7.18
CA MET A 78 -9.40 3.78 6.17
C MET A 78 -10.89 3.41 6.18
N SER A 79 -11.23 2.19 6.57
CA SER A 79 -12.62 1.77 6.62
C SER A 79 -13.33 2.22 7.89
N ASP A 80 -12.63 2.21 9.03
CA ASP A 80 -13.20 2.45 10.36
C ASP A 80 -12.83 3.82 10.94
N GLY A 81 -11.83 4.51 10.37
CA GLY A 81 -11.29 5.77 10.88
C GLY A 81 -10.55 5.62 12.21
N THR A 82 -10.39 4.40 12.74
CA THR A 82 -9.73 4.20 14.02
C THR A 82 -8.27 4.65 13.92
N CYS A 83 -7.75 5.18 15.02
CA CYS A 83 -6.36 5.64 15.08
C CYS A 83 -5.99 6.80 14.15
N THR A 84 -6.96 7.44 13.46
CA THR A 84 -6.77 8.63 12.62
C THR A 84 -7.64 9.79 13.10
N ARG A 85 -7.12 11.03 13.05
CA ARG A 85 -7.94 12.22 13.32
C ARG A 85 -8.70 12.61 12.07
N PHE A 86 -9.84 13.28 12.24
CA PHE A 86 -10.62 13.81 11.12
C PHE A 86 -9.79 14.71 10.17
N ALA A 87 -8.88 15.52 10.73
CA ALA A 87 -7.99 16.36 9.93
C ALA A 87 -7.01 15.56 9.06
N ASP A 88 -6.57 14.38 9.53
CA ASP A 88 -5.64 13.51 8.80
C ASP A 88 -6.32 12.85 7.60
N TRP A 89 -7.64 12.62 7.68
CA TRP A 89 -8.46 12.03 6.63
C TRP A 89 -8.35 12.78 5.29
N ARG A 90 -8.32 14.11 5.35
CA ARG A 90 -8.21 14.98 4.16
C ARG A 90 -6.86 14.85 3.46
N PHE A 91 -5.81 14.45 4.20
CA PHE A 91 -4.44 14.36 3.69
C PHE A 91 -4.05 12.93 3.26
N ILE A 92 -4.52 11.91 3.99
CA ILE A 92 -4.01 10.54 3.87
C ILE A 92 -4.21 9.94 2.48
N HIS A 93 -5.35 10.20 1.82
CA HIS A 93 -5.61 9.74 0.47
C HIS A 93 -4.65 10.35 -0.55
N ARG A 94 -4.36 11.65 -0.41
CA ARG A 94 -3.44 12.36 -1.30
C ARG A 94 -2.01 11.88 -1.07
N ALA A 95 -1.59 11.70 0.19
CA ALA A 95 -0.28 11.18 0.53
C ALA A 95 -0.06 9.79 -0.08
N ARG A 96 -1.01 8.86 0.11
CA ARG A 96 -0.89 7.49 -0.43
C ARG A 96 -0.75 7.47 -1.96
N LEU A 97 -1.40 8.39 -2.66
CA LEU A 97 -1.37 8.45 -4.13
C LEU A 97 -0.24 9.36 -4.69
N ASN A 98 0.60 9.92 -3.81
CA ASN A 98 1.58 10.97 -4.12
C ASN A 98 0.98 12.18 -4.84
N LEU A 99 -0.22 12.60 -4.40
CA LEU A 99 -0.98 13.75 -4.93
C LEU A 99 -0.95 14.95 -3.97
N VAL A 100 -0.04 14.93 -2.98
CA VAL A 100 0.17 16.09 -2.12
C VAL A 100 0.85 17.18 -2.96
N PRO A 101 0.40 18.45 -2.87
CA PRO A 101 0.99 19.55 -3.62
C PRO A 101 2.36 19.94 -3.04
N LEU A 102 3.35 19.11 -3.32
CA LEU A 102 4.76 19.30 -3.00
C LEU A 102 5.52 19.69 -4.27
N ASN A 103 6.52 20.55 -4.15
CA ASN A 103 7.20 21.13 -5.31
C ASN A 103 7.85 20.03 -6.18
N GLY A 104 8.43 19.00 -5.55
CA GLY A 104 9.08 17.87 -6.20
C GLY A 104 8.12 16.86 -6.85
N CYS A 105 6.81 16.93 -6.56
CA CYS A 105 5.80 15.99 -7.08
C CYS A 105 4.91 16.59 -8.18
N GLN A 106 5.28 17.76 -8.73
CA GLN A 106 4.54 18.44 -9.80
C GLN A 106 5.27 18.28 -11.15
N PRO A 107 4.93 17.25 -11.96
CA PRO A 107 5.62 16.96 -13.22
C PRO A 107 5.31 17.97 -14.33
N PHE A 108 4.16 18.66 -14.26
CA PHE A 108 3.75 19.67 -15.24
C PHE A 108 4.46 21.01 -15.06
N LYS A 109 5.18 21.20 -13.96
CA LYS A 109 5.88 22.44 -13.62
C LYS A 109 7.37 22.33 -13.92
N THR A 110 7.70 22.30 -15.21
CA THR A 110 9.09 22.20 -15.68
C THR A 110 9.81 23.53 -15.44
N GLY A 111 11.00 23.50 -14.83
CA GLY A 111 11.81 24.70 -14.57
C GLY A 111 11.46 25.51 -13.32
N GLU A 112 10.40 25.15 -12.59
CA GLU A 112 10.12 25.75 -11.27
C GLU A 112 11.00 25.14 -10.17
N ASP A 113 11.20 25.92 -9.09
CA ASP A 113 11.89 25.48 -7.89
C ASP A 113 11.27 24.19 -7.33
N LYS A 114 12.12 23.17 -7.15
CA LYS A 114 11.75 21.86 -6.59
C LYS A 114 12.14 21.75 -5.13
N MET A 115 12.81 22.73 -4.54
CA MET A 115 13.32 22.66 -3.19
C MET A 115 12.21 22.59 -2.15
N CYS A 116 12.54 21.99 -1.00
CA CYS A 116 11.65 21.97 0.14
C CYS A 116 11.42 23.38 0.67
N ARG A 117 10.14 23.80 0.72
CA ARG A 117 9.68 25.10 1.23
C ARG A 117 10.05 25.38 2.69
N ARG A 118 10.48 24.36 3.44
CA ARG A 118 10.82 24.47 4.86
C ARG A 118 12.32 24.42 5.09
N CYS A 119 12.96 23.31 4.72
CA CYS A 119 14.38 23.09 5.06
C CYS A 119 15.36 23.35 3.89
N GLY A 120 14.87 23.68 2.69
CA GLY A 120 15.73 23.95 1.53
C GLY A 120 16.40 22.71 0.92
N GLN A 121 16.00 21.49 1.27
CA GLN A 121 16.51 20.29 0.60
C GLN A 121 16.17 20.32 -0.90
N CYS A 122 17.05 19.79 -1.75
CA CYS A 122 17.00 19.93 -3.21
C CYS A 122 15.68 19.51 -3.88
N VAL A 123 14.94 18.54 -3.31
CA VAL A 123 13.65 18.09 -3.87
C VAL A 123 12.61 17.87 -2.76
N ASP A 124 11.51 18.63 -2.83
CA ASP A 124 10.31 18.56 -1.97
C ASP A 124 9.47 17.34 -2.36
N THR A 125 9.94 16.15 -1.99
CA THR A 125 9.21 14.90 -2.22
C THR A 125 8.36 14.53 -1.01
N LEU A 126 7.37 13.66 -1.23
CA LEU A 126 6.55 13.14 -0.12
C LEU A 126 7.38 12.40 0.93
N PRO A 127 8.29 11.46 0.57
CA PRO A 127 9.19 10.85 1.56
C PRO A 127 10.02 11.89 2.31
N HIS A 128 10.49 12.93 1.63
CA HIS A 128 11.24 14.01 2.29
C HIS A 128 10.39 14.71 3.35
N VAL A 129 9.27 15.34 2.98
CA VAL A 129 8.46 16.14 3.91
C VAL A 129 7.99 15.32 5.09
N VAL A 130 7.68 14.06 4.84
CA VAL A 130 7.03 13.20 5.81
C VAL A 130 8.04 12.48 6.72
N ASN A 131 9.23 12.13 6.21
CA ASN A 131 10.21 11.31 6.93
C ASN A 131 11.59 11.95 7.16
N HIS A 132 12.02 12.93 6.35
CA HIS A 132 13.42 13.40 6.31
C HIS A 132 13.64 14.91 6.41
N CYS A 133 12.60 15.74 6.28
CA CYS A 133 12.63 17.19 6.53
C CYS A 133 12.91 17.55 8.00
N SER A 134 14.16 17.84 8.36
CA SER A 134 14.63 18.04 9.75
C SER A 134 13.77 18.97 10.62
N LEU A 135 13.11 19.98 10.03
CA LEU A 135 12.16 20.88 10.71
C LEU A 135 10.91 20.17 11.26
N HIS A 136 10.62 18.96 10.80
CA HIS A 136 9.53 18.11 11.26
C HIS A 136 10.00 16.94 12.14
N SER A 137 11.28 16.87 12.49
CA SER A 137 11.88 15.79 13.30
C SER A 137 11.13 15.49 14.59
N HIS A 138 10.77 16.53 15.36
CA HIS A 138 9.96 16.39 16.56
C HIS A 138 8.59 15.75 16.29
N GLY A 139 7.93 16.17 15.20
CA GLY A 139 6.65 15.61 14.80
C GLY A 139 6.74 14.14 14.40
N TRP A 140 7.86 13.71 13.80
CA TRP A 140 8.08 12.31 13.48
C TRP A 140 8.26 11.47 14.75
N GLN A 141 9.05 11.97 15.70
CA GLN A 141 9.28 11.28 16.97
C GLN A 141 7.97 11.07 17.72
N LEU A 142 7.10 12.09 17.79
CA LEU A 142 5.79 11.98 18.42
C LEU A 142 4.91 10.92 17.74
N ARG A 143 4.90 10.86 16.39
CA ARG A 143 4.14 9.85 15.66
C ARG A 143 4.70 8.44 15.85
N HIS A 144 6.03 8.31 15.85
CA HIS A 144 6.71 7.06 16.16
C HIS A 144 6.34 6.56 17.56
N ASN A 145 6.45 7.42 18.57
CA ASN A 145 6.11 7.09 19.96
C ASN A 145 4.64 6.70 20.10
N ALA A 146 3.71 7.48 19.54
CA ALA A 146 2.28 7.18 19.60
C ALA A 146 1.92 5.80 19.06
N ILE A 147 2.71 5.29 18.12
CA ILE A 147 2.50 4.00 17.51
C ILE A 147 3.21 2.90 18.31
N ALA A 148 4.45 3.13 18.77
CA ALA A 148 5.10 2.24 19.73
C ALA A 148 4.21 1.99 20.96
N ASP A 149 3.63 3.05 21.54
CA ASP A 149 2.74 3.00 22.70
C ASP A 149 1.51 2.13 22.47
N ARG A 150 0.93 2.17 21.25
CA ARG A 150 -0.23 1.35 20.90
C ARG A 150 0.12 -0.13 20.86
N ILE A 151 1.29 -0.49 20.34
CA ILE A 151 1.68 -1.90 20.30
C ILE A 151 2.10 -2.39 21.67
N VAL A 152 2.82 -1.57 22.43
CA VAL A 152 3.11 -1.85 23.84
C VAL A 152 1.80 -2.15 24.58
N LYS A 153 0.79 -1.29 24.46
CA LYS A 153 -0.52 -1.49 25.10
C LYS A 153 -1.24 -2.76 24.62
N ALA A 154 -1.18 -3.07 23.32
CA ALA A 154 -1.82 -4.27 22.77
C ALA A 154 -1.11 -5.58 23.18
N LEU A 155 0.21 -5.53 23.38
CA LEU A 155 1.05 -6.68 23.72
C LEU A 155 1.20 -6.89 25.23
N GLN A 156 1.08 -5.85 26.05
CA GLN A 156 1.16 -5.93 27.52
C GLN A 156 0.42 -7.13 28.15
N PRO A 157 -0.84 -7.45 27.78
CA PRO A 157 -1.53 -8.60 28.36
C PRO A 157 -1.08 -9.97 27.83
N LYS A 158 -0.26 -10.02 26.77
CA LYS A 158 0.07 -11.24 26.02
C LYS A 158 1.56 -11.55 25.93
N ALA A 159 2.42 -10.59 26.23
CA ALA A 159 3.85 -10.70 26.02
C ALA A 159 4.64 -9.84 27.01
N THR A 160 5.82 -10.33 27.39
CA THR A 160 6.80 -9.57 28.17
C THR A 160 7.58 -8.64 27.24
N ILE A 161 7.63 -7.36 27.57
CA ILE A 161 8.31 -6.35 26.76
C ILE A 161 9.75 -6.21 27.24
N LEU A 162 10.71 -6.58 26.39
CA LEU A 162 12.13 -6.56 26.74
C LEU A 162 12.77 -5.18 26.59
N SER A 163 12.38 -4.40 25.57
CA SER A 163 12.94 -3.07 25.31
C SER A 163 12.02 -2.23 24.42
N ILE A 164 12.07 -0.90 24.58
CA ILE A 164 11.28 0.08 23.81
C ILE A 164 12.23 1.22 23.37
N ASN A 165 12.00 1.81 22.19
CA ASN A 165 12.69 3.00 21.67
C ASN A 165 14.24 2.92 21.67
N GLN A 166 14.78 1.73 21.40
CA GLN A 166 16.22 1.55 21.30
C GLN A 166 16.70 2.01 19.92
N ASN A 167 17.73 2.86 19.90
CA ASN A 167 18.38 3.28 18.67
C ASN A 167 18.95 2.05 17.94
N VAL A 168 18.78 2.00 16.62
CA VAL A 168 19.32 0.94 15.76
C VAL A 168 20.22 1.67 14.78
N CYS A 169 21.52 1.47 14.93
CA CYS A 169 22.54 2.15 14.13
C CYS A 169 22.65 1.62 12.69
N ASP A 170 21.98 0.51 12.38
CA ASP A 170 22.25 -0.25 11.14
C ASP A 170 21.16 -0.07 10.08
N THR A 171 21.61 0.02 8.82
CA THR A 171 20.76 0.05 7.62
C THR A 171 19.97 -1.25 7.43
N ASN A 172 20.42 -2.36 8.02
CA ASN A 172 19.77 -3.67 7.96
C ASN A 172 19.05 -4.05 9.27
N SER A 173 18.27 -3.10 9.78
CA SER A 173 17.62 -3.15 11.10
C SER A 173 16.77 -4.40 11.37
N TYR A 174 16.26 -5.10 10.34
CA TYR A 174 15.52 -6.34 10.52
C TYR A 174 16.45 -7.49 10.92
N GLU A 175 17.47 -7.75 10.12
CA GLU A 175 18.45 -8.83 10.33
C GLU A 175 19.28 -8.57 11.59
N SER A 176 19.76 -7.34 11.80
CA SER A 176 20.49 -6.97 13.02
C SER A 176 19.69 -7.25 14.30
N LYS A 177 18.36 -7.09 14.27
CA LYS A 177 17.49 -7.40 15.42
C LYS A 177 17.32 -8.89 15.63
N ILE A 178 17.22 -9.68 14.56
CA ILE A 178 17.19 -11.15 14.67
C ILE A 178 18.48 -11.62 15.33
N THR A 179 19.64 -11.26 14.76
CA THR A 179 20.95 -11.66 15.28
C THR A 179 21.16 -11.23 16.74
N LYS A 180 20.72 -10.01 17.12
CA LYS A 180 20.83 -9.51 18.50
C LYS A 180 20.07 -10.39 19.50
N TYR A 181 18.89 -10.90 19.14
CA TYR A 181 18.00 -11.62 20.05
C TYR A 181 18.04 -13.14 19.87
N GLU A 182 18.69 -13.65 18.81
CA GLU A 182 18.88 -15.08 18.55
C GLU A 182 19.47 -15.86 19.74
N PRO A 183 20.45 -15.31 20.51
CA PRO A 183 20.95 -15.98 21.71
C PRO A 183 19.92 -16.20 22.83
N LEU A 184 18.74 -15.57 22.76
CA LEU A 184 17.65 -15.77 23.72
C LEU A 184 16.81 -17.00 23.43
N LEU A 185 16.92 -17.64 22.25
CA LEU A 185 16.10 -18.78 21.84
C LEU A 185 16.44 -20.11 22.54
N PRO A 186 17.72 -20.49 22.77
CA PRO A 186 18.07 -21.80 23.32
C PRO A 186 17.40 -22.16 24.65
N PRO A 187 17.26 -21.26 25.64
CA PRO A 187 16.54 -21.56 26.89
C PRO A 187 15.08 -21.96 26.69
N TYR A 188 14.39 -21.37 25.72
CA TYR A 188 12.98 -21.70 25.43
C TYR A 188 12.87 -23.00 24.62
N HIS A 189 13.81 -23.26 23.71
CA HIS A 189 13.89 -24.56 23.04
C HIS A 189 14.13 -25.71 24.03
N ALA A 190 14.97 -25.49 25.05
CA ALA A 190 15.20 -26.46 26.12
C ALA A 190 13.94 -26.75 26.97
N GLN A 191 12.99 -25.81 27.02
CA GLN A 191 11.68 -26.00 27.65
C GLN A 191 10.65 -26.69 26.73
N GLY A 192 11.07 -27.11 25.53
CA GLY A 192 10.19 -27.72 24.53
C GLY A 192 9.33 -26.73 23.75
N LEU A 193 9.61 -25.43 23.84
CA LEU A 193 8.90 -24.40 23.09
C LEU A 193 9.55 -24.15 21.72
N ASN A 194 8.78 -23.59 20.78
CA ASN A 194 9.27 -23.14 19.47
C ASN A 194 9.24 -21.60 19.37
N PRO A 195 10.17 -20.89 20.05
CA PRO A 195 10.23 -19.43 20.00
C PRO A 195 10.61 -18.91 18.60
N VAL A 196 10.02 -17.80 18.19
CA VAL A 196 10.34 -17.10 16.94
C VAL A 196 10.57 -15.62 17.22
N ILE A 197 11.62 -15.04 16.64
CA ILE A 197 11.87 -13.60 16.71
C ILE A 197 11.15 -12.94 15.54
N VAL A 198 10.23 -12.04 15.86
CA VAL A 198 9.53 -11.23 14.86
C VAL A 198 9.89 -9.76 15.09
N PRO A 199 10.92 -9.23 14.39
CA PRO A 199 11.25 -7.83 14.47
C PRO A 199 10.09 -6.98 13.95
N ILE A 200 9.76 -5.99 14.74
CA ILE A 200 8.75 -5.00 14.42
C ILE A 200 9.50 -3.70 14.13
N LEU A 201 9.50 -3.28 12.87
CA LEU A 201 10.14 -2.04 12.44
C LEU A 201 9.09 -0.95 12.28
N VAL A 202 9.25 0.13 13.05
CA VAL A 202 8.39 1.30 13.02
C VAL A 202 9.16 2.44 12.34
N GLY A 203 8.74 2.83 11.14
CA GLY A 203 9.34 3.95 10.41
C GLY A 203 8.96 5.32 11.00
N ALA A 204 9.55 6.40 10.48
CA ALA A 204 9.31 7.80 10.90
C ALA A 204 7.84 8.29 10.75
N LEU A 205 7.00 7.50 10.09
CA LEU A 205 5.55 7.70 9.97
C LEU A 205 4.72 6.90 10.97
N GLY A 206 5.37 6.06 11.77
CA GLY A 206 4.73 4.92 12.42
C GLY A 206 4.12 3.93 11.42
N SER A 207 4.67 3.88 10.19
CA SER A 207 4.46 2.77 9.27
C SER A 207 5.22 1.54 9.76
N TRP A 208 4.57 0.38 9.81
CA TRP A 208 5.15 -0.89 10.26
C TRP A 208 5.61 -1.66 9.04
N PHE A 209 6.69 -2.41 9.02
CA PHE A 209 6.89 -3.33 7.88
C PHE A 209 5.70 -4.34 7.82
N PRO A 210 4.95 -4.55 6.70
CA PRO A 210 5.20 -4.25 5.27
C PRO A 210 4.67 -2.89 4.73
N TRP A 211 4.22 -1.97 5.58
CA TRP A 211 3.73 -0.62 5.27
C TRP A 211 4.79 0.39 4.79
N CYS A 212 6.06 -0.02 4.63
CA CYS A 212 7.19 0.88 4.34
C CYS A 212 7.64 0.95 2.87
N LEU A 213 6.86 0.45 1.89
CA LEU A 213 7.22 0.61 0.47
C LEU A 213 6.50 1.83 -0.15
N LEU A 214 6.93 3.03 0.21
CA LEU A 214 6.67 4.25 -0.57
C LEU A 214 7.98 4.85 -1.07
#